data_AF-A0A2S0L0H4-F1
#
_entry.id   AF-A0A2S0L0H4-F1
#
_cell.length_a   1.000
_cell.length_b   1.000
_cell.length_c   1.000
_cell.angle_alpha   90.00
_cell.angle_beta   90.00
_cell.angle_gamma   90.00
#
_symmetry.space_group_name_H-M   'P 1'
#
loop_
_entity.id
_entity.type
_entity.pdbx_description
1 polymer ?
#
loop_
_entity_poly.entity_id
_entity_poly.type
_entity_poly.pdbx_seq_one_letter_code
_entity_poly.pdbx_strand_id
1 'polypeptide(L)'
;MDLMEIIGKAAAGEALSEAERARLAGFRPGDAGSSELEKRNRELEARIEELEKSALTEPEQLKRRYDAELARLRESLESAGAERDAAKQELARIGFRRRIESIAQEHGFTDADYLEYLCARNRIDPESPEAAGAFLERLRESSPRFFKLDLAPGAPEVPPAPARADRSGDDIVSLLAEVPAVNE
;
A
#
# COMPACT_ATOMS: atom_id res chain seq x y z
N MET A 1 -6.78 51.10 64.78
CA MET A 1 -6.89 52.30 63.95
C MET A 1 -5.84 52.24 62.86
N ASP A 2 -6.31 52.21 61.61
CA ASP A 2 -5.46 52.13 60.43
C ASP A 2 -4.88 53.50 60.08
N LEU A 3 -3.74 53.54 59.38
CA LEU A 3 -3.08 54.81 59.03
C LEU A 3 -4.01 55.77 58.26
N MET A 4 -4.89 55.24 57.41
CA MET A 4 -5.86 56.02 56.66
C MET A 4 -6.89 56.70 57.57
N GLU A 5 -7.26 56.06 58.69
CA GLU A 5 -8.19 56.64 59.66
C GLU A 5 -7.55 57.77 60.47
N ILE A 6 -6.26 57.64 60.81
CA ILE A 6 -5.48 58.68 61.49
C ILE A 6 -5.28 59.89 60.56
N ILE A 7 -4.98 59.65 59.28
CA ILE A 7 -4.90 60.69 58.25
C ILE A 7 -6.26 61.39 58.08
N GLY A 8 -7.36 60.62 58.09
CA GLY A 8 -8.72 61.15 58.01
C GLY A 8 -9.06 62.10 59.17
N LYS A 9 -8.74 61.73 60.40
CA LYS A 9 -8.91 62.60 61.59
C LYS A 9 -8.09 63.90 61.51
N ALA A 10 -6.83 63.78 61.08
CA ALA A 10 -5.96 64.94 60.91
C ALA A 10 -6.50 65.90 59.82
N ALA A 11 -7.02 65.36 58.72
CA ALA A 11 -7.63 66.16 57.65
C ALA A 11 -8.96 66.82 58.07
N ALA A 12 -9.70 66.20 58.99
CA ALA A 12 -10.91 66.77 59.60
C ALA A 12 -10.62 67.83 60.68
N GLY A 13 -9.35 68.06 61.04
CA GLY A 13 -8.93 69.04 62.04
C GLY A 13 -9.07 68.57 63.49
N GLU A 14 -9.27 67.26 63.72
CA GLU A 14 -9.40 66.70 65.06
C GLU A 14 -8.03 66.53 65.75
N ALA A 15 -7.99 66.72 67.07
CA ALA A 15 -6.77 66.60 67.84
C ALA A 15 -6.31 65.13 67.94
N LEU A 16 -5.18 64.81 67.29
CA LEU A 16 -4.55 63.49 67.40
C LEU A 16 -4.05 63.23 68.82
N SER A 17 -4.37 62.05 69.35
CA SER A 17 -3.90 61.53 70.63
C SER A 17 -2.38 61.26 70.62
N GLU A 18 -1.75 61.21 71.79
CA GLU A 18 -0.31 60.93 71.91
C GLU A 18 0.09 59.58 71.30
N ALA A 19 -0.77 58.58 71.39
CA ALA A 19 -0.57 57.27 70.78
C ALA A 19 -0.62 57.31 69.23
N GLU A 20 -1.51 58.12 68.65
CA GLU A 20 -1.59 58.31 67.19
C GLU A 20 -0.38 59.09 66.67
N ARG A 21 0.10 60.10 67.41
CA ARG A 21 1.32 60.86 67.07
C ARG A 21 2.58 60.01 67.15
N ALA A 22 2.73 59.19 68.19
CA ALA A 22 3.85 58.27 68.32
C ALA A 22 3.88 57.23 67.19
N ARG A 23 2.71 56.78 66.73
CA ARG A 23 2.58 55.82 65.63
C ARG A 23 2.94 56.44 64.27
N LEU A 24 2.56 57.69 64.03
CA LEU A 24 2.97 58.44 62.84
C LEU A 24 4.47 58.74 62.84
N ALA A 25 5.05 59.05 64.00
CA ALA A 25 6.49 59.33 64.12
C ALA A 25 7.38 58.12 63.77
N GLY A 26 6.87 56.90 63.94
CA GLY A 26 7.55 55.66 63.54
C GLY A 26 7.28 55.21 62.10
N PHE A 27 6.38 55.87 61.37
CA PHE A 27 6.01 55.44 60.02
C PHE A 27 6.98 56.00 58.98
N ARG A 28 7.72 55.11 58.31
CA ARG A 28 8.51 55.45 57.11
C ARG A 28 7.78 54.97 55.86
N PRO A 29 7.37 55.86 54.95
CA PRO A 29 6.81 55.45 53.67
C PRO A 29 7.88 54.69 52.87
N GLY A 30 7.64 53.40 52.60
CA GLY A 30 8.47 52.59 51.68
C GLY A 30 9.00 51.27 52.25
N ASP A 31 9.20 51.14 53.56
CA ASP A 31 10.04 50.05 54.07
C ASP A 31 9.30 48.77 54.48
N ALA A 32 8.01 48.83 54.82
CA ALA A 32 7.32 47.71 55.48
C ALA A 32 6.58 46.73 54.53
N GLY A 33 6.69 46.90 53.21
CA GLY A 33 5.98 46.02 52.26
C GLY A 33 6.64 45.89 50.89
N SER A 34 7.54 46.81 50.50
CA SER A 34 8.19 46.76 49.17
C SER A 34 9.06 45.51 49.03
N SER A 35 9.89 45.18 50.02
CA SER A 35 10.83 44.05 49.86
C SER A 35 10.14 42.67 49.85
N GLU A 36 9.03 42.49 50.56
CA GLU A 36 8.28 41.23 50.55
C GLU A 36 7.43 41.08 49.28
N LEU A 37 6.83 42.17 48.82
CA LEU A 37 6.11 42.20 47.54
C LEU A 37 7.05 42.03 46.35
N GLU A 38 8.24 42.63 46.39
CA GLU A 38 9.29 42.42 45.37
C GLU A 38 9.79 40.98 45.36
N LYS A 39 9.99 40.36 46.53
CA LYS A 39 10.35 38.93 46.61
C LYS A 39 9.26 38.04 46.03
N ARG A 40 8.00 38.29 46.38
CA ARG A 40 6.86 37.54 45.83
C ARG A 40 6.71 37.75 44.31
N ASN A 41 6.90 38.97 43.82
CA ASN A 41 6.88 39.24 42.38
C ASN A 41 7.98 38.48 41.66
N ARG A 42 9.22 38.49 42.17
CA ARG A 42 10.33 37.72 41.56
C ARG A 42 10.07 36.21 41.60
N GLU A 43 9.48 35.71 42.68
CA GLU A 43 9.13 34.29 42.81
C GLU A 43 8.01 33.89 41.84
N LEU A 44 7.00 34.75 41.66
CA LEU A 44 5.93 34.55 40.69
C LEU A 44 6.44 34.65 39.25
N GLU A 45 7.32 35.61 38.94
CA GLU A 45 7.97 35.74 37.64
C GLU A 45 8.80 34.50 37.29
N ALA A 46 9.61 34.01 38.23
CA ALA A 46 10.40 32.79 38.04
C ALA A 46 9.50 31.56 37.79
N ARG A 47 8.37 31.48 38.50
CA ARG A 47 7.41 30.38 38.34
C ARG A 47 6.63 30.45 37.04
N ILE A 48 6.33 31.66 36.55
CA ILE A 48 5.76 31.88 35.22
C ILE A 48 6.77 31.46 34.15
N GLU A 49 8.03 31.87 34.26
CA GLU A 49 9.06 31.51 33.30
C GLU A 49 9.31 29.99 33.24
N GLU A 50 9.29 29.31 34.39
CA GLU A 50 9.43 27.84 34.47
C GLU A 50 8.19 27.12 33.88
N LEU A 51 6.99 27.63 34.16
CA LEU A 51 5.75 27.09 33.58
C LEU A 51 5.68 27.36 32.08
N GLU A 52 6.11 28.51 31.59
CA GLU A 52 6.18 28.80 30.16
C GLU A 52 7.20 27.90 29.47
N LYS A 53 8.40 27.71 30.02
CA LYS A 53 9.40 26.79 29.46
C LYS A 53 8.91 25.35 29.43
N SER A 54 8.32 24.86 30.51
CA SER A 54 7.79 23.49 30.58
C SER A 54 6.57 23.30 29.69
N ALA A 55 5.63 24.26 29.70
CA ALA A 55 4.44 24.26 28.85
C ALA A 55 4.72 24.61 27.39
N LEU A 56 5.89 25.13 27.02
CA LEU A 56 6.32 25.21 25.61
C LEU A 56 6.89 23.85 25.16
N THR A 57 7.59 23.16 26.07
CA THR A 57 8.29 21.91 25.75
C THR A 57 7.34 20.71 25.60
N GLU A 58 6.34 20.57 26.47
CA GLU A 58 5.37 19.47 26.40
C GLU A 58 4.49 19.47 25.13
N PRO A 59 3.81 20.56 24.74
CA PRO A 59 2.98 20.57 23.54
C PRO A 59 3.80 20.52 22.26
N GLU A 60 5.04 21.03 22.25
CA GLU A 60 5.93 20.84 21.10
C GLU A 60 6.31 19.37 20.90
N GLN A 61 6.65 18.67 21.99
CA GLN A 61 6.90 17.22 21.93
C GLN A 61 5.65 16.46 21.50
N LEU A 62 4.47 16.85 22.00
CA LEU A 62 3.21 16.21 21.66
C LEU A 62 2.83 16.46 20.19
N LYS A 63 2.99 17.68 19.68
CA LYS A 63 2.82 18.01 18.25
C LYS A 63 3.73 17.16 17.39
N ARG A 64 5.02 17.06 17.72
CA ARG A 64 5.96 16.22 16.96
C ARG A 64 5.57 14.74 16.94
N ARG A 65 5.03 14.22 18.05
CA ARG A 65 4.52 12.84 18.11
C ARG A 65 3.30 12.66 17.22
N TYR A 66 2.32 13.56 17.29
CA TYR A 66 1.15 13.51 16.42
C TYR A 66 1.52 13.69 14.94
N ASP A 67 2.44 14.59 14.61
CA ASP A 67 2.92 14.78 13.25
C ASP A 67 3.60 13.52 12.71
N ALA A 68 4.39 12.83 13.54
CA ALA A 68 5.01 11.55 13.20
C ALA A 68 3.96 10.43 13.03
N GLU A 69 2.95 10.37 13.88
CA GLU A 69 1.85 9.41 13.75
C GLU A 69 1.02 9.69 12.49
N LEU A 70 0.72 10.95 12.19
CA LEU A 70 0.03 11.36 10.97
C LEU A 70 0.85 11.02 9.72
N ALA A 71 2.15 11.22 9.74
CA ALA A 71 3.04 10.82 8.65
C ALA A 71 3.00 9.30 8.43
N ARG A 72 3.11 8.50 9.51
CA ARG A 72 3.02 7.04 9.45
C ARG A 72 1.66 6.56 8.94
N LEU A 73 0.56 7.19 9.39
CA LEU A 73 -0.78 6.83 8.91
C LEU A 73 -0.96 7.15 7.42
N ARG A 74 -0.42 8.28 6.95
CA ARG A 74 -0.45 8.64 5.53
C ARG A 74 0.32 7.63 4.69
N GLU A 75 1.53 7.27 5.12
CA GLU A 75 2.34 6.25 4.44
C GLU A 75 1.63 4.90 4.39
N SER A 76 1.01 4.47 5.50
CA SER A 76 0.22 3.24 5.55
C SER A 76 -1.02 3.28 4.64
N LEU A 77 -1.69 4.43 4.53
CA LEU A 77 -2.81 4.60 3.59
C LEU A 77 -2.35 4.55 2.14
N GLU A 78 -1.20 5.13 1.82
CA GLU A 78 -0.62 5.07 0.48
C GLU A 78 -0.21 3.64 0.12
N SER A 79 0.46 2.92 1.03
CA SER A 79 0.86 1.52 0.81
C SER A 79 -0.37 0.61 0.64
N ALA A 80 -1.36 0.73 1.54
CA ALA A 80 -2.60 -0.03 1.44
C ALA A 80 -3.40 0.31 0.16
N GLY A 81 -3.37 1.58 -0.27
CA GLY A 81 -3.95 2.01 -1.54
C GLY A 81 -3.30 1.35 -2.74
N ALA A 82 -1.95 1.32 -2.77
CA ALA A 82 -1.18 0.67 -3.81
C ALA A 82 -1.42 -0.85 -3.84
N GLU A 83 -1.46 -1.51 -2.68
CA GLU A 83 -1.78 -2.94 -2.57
C GLU A 83 -3.18 -3.26 -3.07
N ARG A 84 -4.18 -2.45 -2.71
CA ARG A 84 -5.56 -2.59 -3.20
C ARG A 84 -5.61 -2.47 -4.72
N ASP A 85 -4.91 -1.49 -5.29
CA ASP A 85 -4.94 -1.25 -6.73
C ASP A 85 -4.17 -2.33 -7.50
N ALA A 86 -3.06 -2.84 -6.95
CA ALA A 86 -2.37 -4.03 -7.47
C ALA A 86 -3.28 -5.27 -7.43
N ALA A 87 -3.96 -5.52 -6.32
CA ALA A 87 -4.88 -6.64 -6.18
C ALA A 87 -6.06 -6.55 -7.18
N LYS A 88 -6.61 -5.34 -7.41
CA LYS A 88 -7.63 -5.12 -8.43
C LYS A 88 -7.12 -5.42 -9.84
N GLN A 89 -5.90 -5.01 -10.16
CA GLN A 89 -5.29 -5.31 -11.46
C GLN A 89 -5.07 -6.81 -11.64
N GLU A 90 -4.59 -7.51 -10.62
CA GLU A 90 -4.43 -8.98 -10.68
C GLU A 90 -5.77 -9.70 -10.82
N LEU A 91 -6.81 -9.28 -10.09
CA LEU A 91 -8.15 -9.84 -10.26
C LEU A 91 -8.69 -9.63 -11.68
N ALA A 92 -8.50 -8.43 -12.25
CA ALA A 92 -8.89 -8.15 -13.63
C ALA A 92 -8.12 -9.03 -14.63
N ARG A 93 -6.80 -9.22 -14.44
CA ARG A 93 -5.98 -10.13 -15.27
C ARG A 93 -6.44 -11.58 -15.19
N ILE A 94 -6.74 -12.07 -13.99
CA ILE A 94 -7.23 -13.44 -13.79
C ILE A 94 -8.61 -13.60 -14.44
N GLY A 95 -9.51 -12.63 -14.28
CA GLY A 95 -10.82 -12.62 -14.91
C GLY A 95 -10.71 -12.67 -16.43
N PHE A 96 -9.87 -11.80 -17.01
CA PHE A 96 -9.60 -11.76 -18.43
C PHE A 96 -9.07 -13.10 -18.96
N ARG A 97 -8.07 -13.70 -18.30
CA ARG A 97 -7.51 -14.99 -18.72
C ARG A 97 -8.54 -16.10 -18.68
N ARG A 98 -9.35 -16.18 -17.61
CA ARG A 98 -10.44 -17.16 -17.52
C ARG A 98 -11.47 -16.97 -18.63
N ARG A 99 -11.76 -15.73 -19.01
CA ARG A 99 -12.68 -15.45 -20.11
C ARG A 99 -12.10 -15.91 -21.45
N ILE A 100 -10.83 -15.65 -21.71
CA ILE A 100 -10.11 -16.14 -22.89
C ILE A 100 -10.09 -17.67 -22.92
N GLU A 101 -9.82 -18.33 -21.79
CA GLU A 101 -9.85 -19.79 -21.68
C GLU A 101 -11.25 -20.36 -21.99
N SER A 102 -12.31 -19.74 -21.46
CA SER A 102 -13.70 -20.12 -21.76
C SER A 102 -13.99 -20.02 -23.25
N ILE A 103 -13.64 -18.89 -23.85
CA ILE A 103 -13.83 -18.64 -25.29
C ILE A 103 -13.01 -19.63 -26.13
N ALA A 104 -11.76 -19.90 -25.75
CA ALA A 104 -10.92 -20.88 -26.42
C ALA A 104 -11.56 -22.28 -26.36
N GLN A 105 -12.13 -22.67 -25.22
CA GLN A 105 -12.82 -23.96 -25.10
C GLN A 105 -14.12 -24.01 -25.92
N GLU A 106 -14.96 -22.97 -25.83
CA GLU A 106 -16.24 -22.87 -26.54
C GLU A 106 -16.06 -22.95 -28.06
N HIS A 107 -15.02 -22.30 -28.59
CA HIS A 107 -14.74 -22.29 -30.03
C HIS A 107 -13.70 -23.33 -30.47
N GLY A 108 -13.25 -24.21 -29.55
CA GLY A 108 -12.27 -25.24 -29.85
C GLY A 108 -10.88 -24.70 -30.21
N PHE A 109 -10.50 -23.50 -29.80
CA PHE A 109 -9.15 -22.97 -29.97
C PHE A 109 -8.15 -23.75 -29.11
N THR A 110 -6.97 -24.04 -29.67
CA THR A 110 -6.00 -24.97 -29.06
C THR A 110 -5.10 -24.29 -28.03
N ASP A 111 -4.79 -23.01 -28.22
CA ASP A 111 -3.81 -22.26 -27.42
C ASP A 111 -4.43 -20.98 -26.84
N ALA A 112 -4.74 -21.00 -25.54
CA ALA A 112 -5.37 -19.86 -24.86
C ALA A 112 -4.43 -18.64 -24.73
N ASP A 113 -3.13 -18.86 -24.53
CA ASP A 113 -2.14 -17.78 -24.38
C ASP A 113 -1.94 -17.06 -25.71
N TYR A 114 -1.91 -17.81 -26.81
CA TYR A 114 -1.86 -17.21 -28.14
C TYR A 114 -3.16 -16.46 -28.49
N LEU A 115 -4.32 -16.96 -28.03
CA LEU A 115 -5.59 -16.23 -28.19
C LEU A 115 -5.59 -14.91 -27.41
N GLU A 116 -5.08 -14.91 -26.17
CA GLU A 116 -4.89 -13.69 -25.37
C GLU A 116 -4.02 -12.66 -26.12
N TYR A 117 -2.88 -13.10 -26.68
CA TYR A 117 -2.03 -12.24 -27.49
C TYR A 117 -2.75 -11.67 -28.73
N LEU A 118 -3.52 -12.50 -29.43
CA LEU A 118 -4.26 -12.08 -30.62
C LEU A 118 -5.37 -11.08 -30.30
N CYS A 119 -6.10 -11.28 -29.20
CA CYS A 119 -7.11 -10.34 -28.73
C CYS A 119 -6.46 -8.99 -28.35
N ALA A 120 -5.35 -9.01 -27.61
CA ALA A 120 -4.62 -7.80 -27.25
C ALA A 120 -4.09 -7.05 -28.49
N ARG A 121 -3.50 -7.78 -29.46
CA ARG A 121 -2.96 -7.21 -30.70
C ARG A 121 -4.03 -6.54 -31.55
N ASN A 122 -5.22 -7.13 -31.63
CA ASN A 122 -6.33 -6.62 -32.44
C ASN A 122 -7.28 -5.72 -31.64
N ARG A 123 -6.98 -5.43 -30.37
CA ARG A 123 -7.79 -4.62 -29.44
C ARG A 123 -9.23 -5.13 -29.32
N ILE A 124 -9.35 -6.44 -29.19
CA ILE A 124 -10.63 -7.13 -29.05
C ILE A 124 -10.89 -7.34 -27.58
N ASP A 125 -12.07 -6.92 -27.14
CA ASP A 125 -12.52 -7.12 -25.79
C ASP A 125 -13.14 -8.52 -25.66
N PRO A 126 -12.56 -9.46 -24.89
CA PRO A 126 -13.12 -10.78 -24.69
C PRO A 126 -14.36 -10.79 -23.77
N GLU A 127 -14.65 -9.68 -23.08
CA GLU A 127 -15.91 -9.53 -22.36
C GLU A 127 -17.09 -9.35 -23.32
N SER A 128 -16.84 -8.93 -24.57
CA SER A 128 -17.85 -8.83 -25.61
C SER A 128 -17.94 -10.15 -26.40
N PRO A 129 -18.98 -10.99 -26.18
CA PRO A 129 -19.13 -12.25 -26.92
C PRO A 129 -19.32 -12.03 -28.42
N GLU A 130 -19.95 -10.93 -28.82
CA GLU A 130 -20.18 -10.58 -30.23
C GLU A 130 -18.87 -10.26 -30.95
N ALA A 131 -18.02 -9.42 -30.35
CA ALA A 131 -16.73 -9.05 -30.93
C ALA A 131 -15.75 -10.23 -30.96
N ALA A 132 -15.70 -11.00 -29.87
CA ALA A 132 -14.87 -12.20 -29.77
C ALA A 132 -15.31 -13.28 -30.77
N GLY A 133 -16.62 -13.54 -30.90
CA GLY A 133 -17.15 -14.51 -31.84
C GLY A 133 -16.87 -14.13 -33.30
N ALA A 134 -17.17 -12.88 -33.69
CA ALA A 134 -16.89 -12.40 -35.04
C ALA A 134 -15.40 -12.46 -35.41
N PHE A 135 -14.52 -12.23 -34.43
CA PHE A 135 -13.09 -12.37 -34.62
C PHE A 135 -12.65 -13.82 -34.80
N LEU A 136 -13.17 -14.73 -33.97
CA LEU A 136 -12.82 -16.14 -34.02
C LEU A 136 -13.26 -16.81 -35.31
N GLU A 137 -14.42 -16.43 -35.86
CA GLU A 137 -14.86 -16.93 -37.17
C GLU A 137 -13.87 -16.52 -38.28
N ARG A 138 -13.46 -15.25 -38.32
CA ARG A 138 -12.42 -14.79 -39.27
C ARG A 138 -11.07 -15.45 -39.03
N LEU A 139 -10.74 -15.72 -37.76
CA LEU A 139 -9.51 -16.41 -37.39
C LEU A 139 -9.53 -17.88 -37.82
N ARG A 140 -10.71 -18.51 -37.78
CA ARG A 140 -10.92 -19.90 -38.23
C ARG A 140 -10.75 -20.03 -39.73
N GLU A 141 -11.25 -19.06 -40.51
CA GLU A 141 -11.04 -19.00 -41.96
C GLU A 141 -9.58 -18.76 -42.34
N SER A 142 -8.92 -17.82 -41.66
CA SER A 142 -7.54 -17.42 -42.00
C SER A 142 -6.47 -18.34 -41.42
N SER A 143 -6.74 -19.01 -40.31
CA SER A 143 -5.78 -19.85 -39.59
C SER A 143 -6.46 -21.05 -38.91
N PRO A 144 -7.02 -21.99 -39.70
CA PRO A 144 -7.76 -23.15 -39.17
C PRO A 144 -6.90 -24.08 -38.31
N ARG A 145 -5.57 -24.04 -38.48
CA ARG A 145 -4.60 -24.87 -37.73
C ARG A 145 -4.64 -24.70 -36.20
N PHE A 146 -5.13 -23.56 -35.69
CA PHE A 146 -5.21 -23.31 -34.26
C PHE A 146 -6.52 -23.80 -33.65
N PHE A 147 -7.47 -24.24 -34.47
CA PHE A 147 -8.74 -24.79 -34.04
C PHE A 147 -8.67 -26.31 -34.02
N LYS A 148 -9.26 -26.91 -32.99
CA LYS A 148 -9.45 -28.35 -32.89
C LYS A 148 -10.37 -28.77 -34.03
N LEU A 149 -9.88 -29.68 -34.87
CA LEU A 149 -10.72 -30.37 -35.82
C LEU A 149 -11.52 -31.43 -35.06
N ASP A 150 -12.85 -31.35 -35.14
CA ASP A 150 -13.74 -32.45 -34.76
C ASP A 150 -13.55 -33.58 -35.78
N LEU A 151 -12.50 -34.38 -35.58
CA LEU A 151 -12.34 -35.64 -36.27
C LEU A 151 -13.41 -36.57 -35.71
N ALA A 152 -14.47 -36.80 -36.49
CA ALA A 152 -15.48 -37.79 -36.16
C ALA A 152 -14.80 -39.14 -35.83
N PRO A 153 -15.21 -39.83 -34.75
CA PRO A 153 -14.70 -41.15 -34.42
C PRO A 153 -15.12 -42.11 -35.56
N GLY A 154 -14.20 -42.37 -36.49
CA GLY A 154 -14.50 -43.14 -37.71
C GLY A 154 -13.72 -42.73 -38.96
N ALA A 155 -12.75 -41.82 -38.87
CA ALA A 155 -11.77 -41.68 -39.96
C ALA A 155 -11.13 -43.06 -40.23
N PRO A 156 -11.09 -43.51 -41.51
CA PRO A 156 -10.67 -44.87 -41.83
C PRO A 156 -9.28 -45.11 -41.27
N GLU A 157 -9.18 -46.18 -40.49
CA GLU A 157 -7.92 -46.76 -40.05
C GLU A 157 -6.96 -46.77 -41.24
N VAL A 158 -5.82 -46.10 -41.09
CA VAL A 158 -4.73 -46.14 -42.06
C VAL A 158 -4.53 -47.62 -42.44
N PRO A 159 -4.54 -47.99 -43.73
CA PRO A 159 -4.38 -49.39 -44.12
C PRO A 159 -3.12 -49.93 -43.44
N PRO A 160 -3.19 -51.15 -42.85
CA PRO A 160 -2.10 -51.66 -42.03
C PRO A 160 -0.80 -51.58 -42.83
N ALA A 161 0.24 -51.04 -42.19
CA ALA A 161 1.57 -51.01 -42.77
C ALA A 161 1.91 -52.41 -43.31
N PRO A 162 2.48 -52.52 -44.53
CA PRO A 162 2.82 -53.83 -45.09
C PRO A 162 3.66 -54.57 -44.07
N ALA A 163 3.25 -55.81 -43.76
CA ALA A 163 3.91 -56.66 -42.79
C ALA A 163 5.42 -56.61 -43.05
N ARG A 164 6.18 -56.13 -42.07
CA ARG A 164 7.63 -56.35 -42.06
C ARG A 164 7.79 -57.86 -42.16
N ALA A 165 8.33 -58.32 -43.28
CA ALA A 165 8.82 -59.68 -43.39
C ALA A 165 9.77 -59.89 -42.21
N ASP A 166 9.41 -60.82 -41.32
CA ASP A 166 10.31 -61.36 -40.32
C ASP A 166 11.49 -61.95 -41.07
N ARG A 167 12.54 -61.16 -41.24
CA ARG A 167 13.87 -61.67 -41.57
C ARG A 167 14.41 -62.23 -40.27
N SER A 168 14.14 -63.50 -40.03
CA SER A 168 14.82 -64.30 -39.03
C SER A 168 16.33 -64.15 -39.22
N GLY A 169 17.05 -63.91 -38.13
CA GLY A 169 18.50 -63.64 -38.12
C GLY A 169 19.40 -64.80 -38.55
N ASP A 170 18.85 -65.89 -39.09
CA ASP A 170 19.58 -67.09 -39.52
C ASP A 170 20.08 -67.03 -40.98
N ASP A 171 19.57 -66.10 -41.80
CA ASP A 171 20.00 -65.98 -43.21
C ASP A 171 21.38 -65.34 -43.38
N ILE A 172 21.84 -64.51 -42.42
CA ILE A 172 23.13 -63.84 -42.52
C ILE A 172 24.29 -64.83 -42.34
N VAL A 173 24.13 -65.84 -41.48
CA VAL A 173 25.16 -66.87 -41.25
C VAL A 173 25.24 -67.82 -42.45
N SER A 174 24.11 -68.11 -43.09
CA SER A 174 24.04 -68.95 -44.29
C SER A 174 24.71 -68.30 -45.50
N LEU A 175 24.61 -66.97 -45.64
CA LEU A 175 25.30 -66.19 -46.69
C LEU A 175 26.82 -66.06 -46.51
N LEU A 176 27.34 -66.24 -45.29
CA LEU A 176 28.78 -66.21 -45.00
C LEU A 176 29.46 -67.58 -45.18
N ALA A 177 28.69 -68.67 -45.25
CA ALA A 177 29.21 -70.03 -45.47
C ALA A 177 29.50 -70.34 -46.96
N GLU A 178 29.04 -69.49 -47.89
CA GLU A 178 29.18 -69.67 -49.35
C GLU A 178 30.24 -68.78 -49.99
N VAL A 179 31.20 -68.25 -49.23
CA VAL A 179 32.38 -67.61 -49.82
C VAL A 179 33.41 -68.68 -50.19
N PRO A 180 33.65 -68.97 -51.48
CA PRO A 180 34.75 -69.83 -51.88
C PRO A 180 36.08 -69.12 -51.54
N ALA A 181 36.94 -69.81 -50.79
CA ALA A 181 38.31 -69.40 -50.58
C ALA A 181 39.03 -69.31 -51.92
N VAL A 182 39.28 -68.08 -52.39
CA VAL A 182 40.23 -67.84 -53.47
C VAL A 182 41.62 -67.91 -52.84
N ASN A 183 42.27 -69.05 -53.05
CA ASN A 183 43.72 -69.18 -52.89
C ASN A 183 44.38 -68.45 -54.05
N GLU A 184 45.18 -67.43 -53.75
CA GLU A 184 46.40 -67.04 -54.49
C GLU A 184 47.25 -66.10 -53.63
#